data_AF-A0ABD2JBR0-F1
#
_entry.id   AF-A0ABD2JBR0-F1
#
_cell.length_a   1.000
_cell.length_b   1.000
_cell.length_c   1.000
_cell.angle_alpha   90.00
_cell.angle_beta   90.00
_cell.angle_gamma   90.00
#
_symmetry.space_group_name_H-M   'P 1'
#
loop_
_entity.id
_entity.type
_entity.pdbx_description
1 polymer ?
#
loop_
_entity_poly.entity_id
_entity_poly.type
_entity_poly.pdbx_seq_one_letter_code
_entity_poly.pdbx_strand_id
1 'polypeptide(L)'
;MDSAYFSAMAVLANTGFTPLVVALAIGVPSALLYGVELGVIIANFGHFRSSFFVLVIVRGICSLVNYGFSFFAHRFGRIGLFLPLYLRLPRLVLALLLFVGYYSFHVENLLTAFLLLNRFTSVLIPMNYEKFWRRSLPFFLALSFILPLPFTAPILGFDMFIHVQSDNVTFTLDDHKTANEINSSEFAAWSAILFGVICLLINLATLFVYKLCRCQNAGLQNDASSKIERKMTIYTVFTFFGQLIFAIFMVFVYVTASNFFDEQNNRYSYAQKWLNISLEMDDLLFIANINQYPWVSDMATVAIPAWLLLWASSKMREILAEKFNKLTSHLKQQNIGSIQLKKSKNKVQPAAKNVVG
;
A
#
# COMPACT_ATOMS: atom_id res chain seq x y z
N MET A 1 20.65 -6.26 -26.60
CA MET A 1 19.38 -5.59 -26.25
C MET A 1 19.09 -4.57 -27.32
N ASP A 2 17.85 -4.50 -27.79
CA ASP A 2 17.49 -3.69 -28.97
C ASP A 2 17.36 -2.20 -28.62
N SER A 3 17.69 -1.32 -29.56
CA SER A 3 17.56 0.14 -29.41
C SER A 3 16.14 0.58 -29.02
N ALA A 4 15.12 -0.18 -29.43
CA ALA A 4 13.73 0.05 -29.06
C ALA A 4 13.47 -0.09 -27.55
N TYR A 5 14.13 -1.03 -26.88
CA TYR A 5 13.97 -1.23 -25.42
C TYR A 5 14.49 -0.01 -24.65
N PHE A 6 15.69 0.47 -24.97
CA PHE A 6 16.26 1.64 -24.31
C PHE A 6 15.51 2.93 -24.65
N SER A 7 14.97 3.04 -25.87
CA SER A 7 14.07 4.15 -26.23
C SER A 7 12.82 4.16 -25.34
N ALA A 8 12.21 2.99 -25.11
CA ALA A 8 11.07 2.88 -24.19
C ALA A 8 11.44 3.22 -22.74
N MET A 9 12.60 2.75 -22.26
CA MET A 9 13.09 3.08 -20.92
C MET A 9 13.41 4.58 -20.77
N ALA A 10 13.93 5.23 -21.82
CA ALA A 10 14.16 6.67 -21.82
C ALA A 10 12.85 7.45 -21.73
N VAL A 11 11.80 7.01 -22.42
CA VAL A 11 10.46 7.59 -22.26
C VAL A 11 9.97 7.41 -20.84
N LEU A 12 10.10 6.22 -20.23
CA LEU A 12 9.68 5.97 -18.85
C LEU A 12 10.49 6.76 -17.81
N ALA A 13 11.78 6.95 -18.04
CA ALA A 13 12.66 7.75 -17.18
C ALA A 13 12.30 9.25 -17.24
N ASN A 14 11.98 9.75 -18.43
CA ASN A 14 11.67 11.17 -18.64
C ASN A 14 10.20 11.52 -18.35
N THR A 15 9.28 10.55 -18.36
CA THR A 15 7.84 10.77 -18.12
C THR A 15 7.45 10.63 -16.66
N GLY A 16 8.26 11.09 -15.69
CA GLY A 16 7.97 10.96 -14.25
C GLY A 16 6.56 11.40 -13.82
N PHE A 17 5.93 12.30 -14.59
CA PHE A 17 4.55 12.72 -14.40
C PHE A 17 3.51 11.62 -14.69
N THR A 18 3.69 10.79 -15.71
CA THR A 18 2.70 9.77 -16.10
C THR A 18 2.51 8.69 -15.03
N PRO A 19 3.57 8.03 -14.50
CA PRO A 19 3.44 7.11 -13.38
C PRO A 19 2.81 7.76 -12.14
N LEU A 20 3.10 9.04 -11.88
CA LEU A 20 2.48 9.77 -10.78
C LEU A 20 0.97 9.96 -11.00
N VAL A 21 0.54 10.36 -12.20
CA VAL A 21 -0.90 10.49 -12.51
C VAL A 21 -1.62 9.15 -12.35
N VAL A 22 -1.01 8.05 -12.82
CA VAL A 22 -1.54 6.68 -12.62
C VAL A 22 -1.62 6.36 -11.12
N ALA A 23 -0.57 6.64 -10.35
CA ALA A 23 -0.54 6.44 -8.90
C ALA A 23 -1.64 7.24 -8.19
N LEU A 24 -1.88 8.50 -8.59
CA LEU A 24 -2.94 9.32 -8.01
C LEU A 24 -4.34 8.81 -8.38
N ALA A 25 -4.55 8.43 -9.65
CA ALA A 25 -5.82 7.94 -10.14
C ALA A 25 -6.24 6.62 -9.48
N ILE A 26 -5.29 5.76 -9.14
CA ILE A 26 -5.54 4.48 -8.47
C ILE A 26 -5.50 4.66 -6.95
N GLY A 27 -4.44 5.28 -6.44
CA GLY A 27 -4.14 5.36 -5.02
C GLY A 27 -5.12 6.22 -4.23
N VAL A 28 -5.52 7.41 -4.72
CA VAL A 28 -6.38 8.32 -3.94
C VAL A 28 -7.77 7.73 -3.72
N PRO A 29 -8.50 7.24 -4.75
CA PRO A 29 -9.80 6.60 -4.53
C PRO A 29 -9.70 5.37 -3.63
N SER A 30 -8.64 4.57 -3.80
CA SER A 30 -8.41 3.38 -2.98
C SER A 30 -8.10 3.71 -1.53
N ALA A 31 -7.30 4.75 -1.25
CA ALA A 31 -6.99 5.17 0.12
C ALA A 31 -8.23 5.70 0.84
N LEU A 32 -9.06 6.48 0.13
CA LEU A 32 -10.34 6.95 0.66
C LEU A 32 -11.29 5.79 0.95
N LEU A 33 -11.41 4.84 0.02
CA LEU A 33 -12.20 3.62 0.23
C LEU A 33 -11.68 2.87 1.46
N TYR A 34 -10.38 2.62 1.55
CA TYR A 34 -9.80 1.86 2.66
C TYR A 34 -10.04 2.56 4.00
N GLY A 35 -9.91 3.90 4.05
CA GLY A 35 -10.21 4.69 5.24
C GLY A 35 -11.69 4.57 5.66
N VAL A 36 -12.62 4.60 4.71
CA VAL A 36 -14.05 4.37 4.96
C VAL A 36 -14.31 2.96 5.50
N GLU A 37 -13.69 1.95 4.90
CA GLU A 37 -13.81 0.55 5.36
C GLU A 37 -13.31 0.38 6.78
N LEU A 38 -12.11 0.89 7.09
CA LEU A 38 -11.55 0.86 8.45
C LEU A 38 -12.48 1.57 9.44
N GLY A 39 -13.01 2.74 9.07
CA GLY A 39 -14.00 3.45 9.87
C GLY A 39 -15.26 2.61 10.13
N VAL A 40 -15.74 1.86 9.14
CA VAL A 40 -16.87 0.93 9.32
C VAL A 40 -16.52 -0.21 10.25
N ILE A 41 -15.36 -0.84 10.09
CA ILE A 41 -14.92 -1.97 10.93
C ILE A 41 -14.77 -1.51 12.38
N ILE A 42 -14.13 -0.36 12.62
CA ILE A 42 -13.91 0.19 13.96
C ILE A 42 -15.25 0.59 14.60
N ALA A 43 -16.11 1.31 13.88
CA ALA A 43 -17.42 1.73 14.42
C ALA A 43 -18.36 0.55 14.70
N ASN A 44 -18.17 -0.58 14.03
CA ASN A 44 -18.99 -1.78 14.17
C ASN A 44 -18.16 -2.96 14.67
N PHE A 45 -17.18 -2.71 15.54
CA PHE A 45 -16.19 -3.71 15.95
C PHE A 45 -16.84 -4.98 16.53
N GLY A 46 -18.03 -4.86 17.14
CA GLY A 46 -18.84 -6.00 17.60
C GLY A 46 -19.13 -7.06 16.53
N HIS A 47 -19.30 -6.64 15.26
CA HIS A 47 -19.50 -7.55 14.12
C HIS A 47 -18.20 -8.06 13.49
N PHE A 48 -17.07 -7.42 13.80
CA PHE A 48 -15.76 -7.67 13.20
C PHE A 48 -14.71 -8.06 14.25
N ARG A 49 -15.11 -8.75 15.32
CA ARG A 49 -14.22 -9.10 16.45
C ARG A 49 -13.17 -10.16 16.13
N SER A 50 -13.24 -10.81 14.97
CA SER A 50 -12.32 -11.92 14.66
C SER A 50 -10.89 -11.42 14.52
N SER A 51 -9.93 -12.27 14.87
CA SER A 51 -8.50 -11.93 14.78
C SER A 51 -8.07 -11.51 13.38
N PHE A 52 -8.75 -12.04 12.35
CA PHE A 52 -8.58 -11.64 10.96
C PHE A 52 -8.82 -10.15 10.74
N PHE A 53 -9.97 -9.65 11.19
CA PHE A 53 -10.29 -8.24 11.00
C PHE A 53 -9.37 -7.35 11.82
N VAL A 54 -8.90 -7.78 12.99
CA VAL A 54 -7.88 -7.03 13.74
C VAL A 54 -6.57 -6.92 12.93
N LEU A 55 -6.09 -8.01 12.32
CA LEU A 55 -4.92 -7.97 11.43
C LEU A 55 -5.15 -7.07 10.22
N VAL A 56 -6.34 -7.13 9.60
CA VAL A 56 -6.72 -6.26 8.47
C VAL A 56 -6.74 -4.79 8.89
N ILE A 57 -7.26 -4.46 10.08
CA ILE A 57 -7.27 -3.09 10.61
C ILE A 57 -5.84 -2.58 10.80
N VAL A 58 -5.01 -3.33 11.53
CA VAL A 58 -3.63 -2.89 11.84
C VAL A 58 -2.84 -2.72 10.55
N ARG A 59 -2.93 -3.67 9.63
CA ARG A 59 -2.31 -3.58 8.30
C ARG A 59 -2.84 -2.38 7.52
N GLY A 60 -4.15 -2.19 7.46
CA GLY A 60 -4.76 -1.06 6.73
C GLY A 60 -4.35 0.31 7.28
N ILE A 61 -4.24 0.45 8.61
CA ILE A 61 -3.70 1.67 9.23
C ILE A 61 -2.25 1.88 8.81
N CYS A 62 -1.41 0.84 8.88
CA CYS A 62 -0.01 0.95 8.44
C CYS A 62 0.08 1.35 6.96
N SER A 63 -0.74 0.77 6.10
CA SER A 63 -0.77 1.09 4.67
C SER A 63 -1.22 2.51 4.38
N LEU A 64 -2.22 3.05 5.10
CA LEU A 64 -2.63 4.43 4.93
C LEU A 64 -1.58 5.44 5.45
N VAL A 65 -0.93 5.12 6.57
CA VAL A 65 0.17 5.94 7.10
C VAL A 65 1.32 5.93 6.10
N ASN A 66 1.76 4.76 5.65
CA ASN A 66 2.83 4.60 4.66
C ASN A 66 2.48 5.31 3.34
N TYR A 67 1.23 5.18 2.87
CA TYR A 67 0.73 5.90 1.70
C TYR A 67 0.94 7.41 1.86
N GLY A 68 0.53 7.99 2.99
CA GLY A 68 0.76 9.41 3.29
C GLY A 68 2.24 9.80 3.32
N PHE A 69 3.08 9.04 4.01
CA PHE A 69 4.53 9.28 4.06
C PHE A 69 5.20 9.16 2.69
N SER A 70 4.75 8.24 1.83
CA SER A 70 5.29 8.05 0.48
C SER A 70 5.11 9.28 -0.40
N PHE A 71 4.10 10.14 -0.15
CA PHE A 71 3.98 11.42 -0.85
C PHE A 71 5.17 12.31 -0.56
N PHE A 72 5.54 12.40 0.71
CA PHE A 72 6.67 13.21 1.15
C PHE A 72 8.01 12.58 0.75
N ALA A 73 8.17 11.27 0.89
CA ALA A 73 9.45 10.63 0.58
C ALA A 73 9.73 10.55 -0.93
N HIS A 74 8.70 10.29 -1.75
CA HIS A 74 8.92 9.87 -3.14
C HIS A 74 8.13 10.63 -4.20
N ARG A 75 6.99 11.28 -3.89
CA ARG A 75 6.13 11.88 -4.92
C ARG A 75 6.33 13.37 -5.09
N PHE A 76 6.38 14.13 -4.00
CA PHE A 76 6.54 15.58 -4.08
C PHE A 76 7.88 15.97 -4.71
N GLY A 77 8.94 15.21 -4.45
CA GLY A 77 10.23 15.35 -5.14
C GLY A 77 10.13 15.26 -6.65
N ARG A 78 9.27 14.38 -7.18
CA ARG A 78 9.12 14.14 -8.62
C ARG A 78 8.38 15.24 -9.38
N ILE A 79 7.68 16.13 -8.68
CA ILE A 79 7.01 17.30 -9.25
C ILE A 79 7.63 18.61 -8.76
N GLY A 80 8.73 18.54 -8.00
CA GLY A 80 9.37 19.71 -7.40
C GLY A 80 8.53 20.44 -6.35
N LEU A 81 7.47 19.80 -5.84
CA LEU A 81 6.61 20.42 -4.86
C LEU A 81 7.35 20.52 -3.52
N PHE A 82 7.29 21.70 -2.91
CA PHE A 82 7.95 22.01 -1.65
C PHE A 82 9.49 21.95 -1.66
N LEU A 83 10.17 21.97 -2.81
CA LEU A 83 11.66 21.94 -2.86
C LEU A 83 12.33 22.93 -1.87
N PRO A 84 11.92 24.21 -1.75
CA PRO A 84 12.53 25.13 -0.78
C PRO A 84 12.36 24.70 0.68
N LEU A 85 11.29 23.97 1.01
CA LEU A 85 11.07 23.40 2.34
C LEU A 85 12.03 22.23 2.58
N TYR A 86 12.15 21.31 1.62
CA TYR A 86 13.03 20.14 1.72
C TYR A 86 14.50 20.53 1.90
N LEU A 87 14.97 21.54 1.17
CA LEU A 87 16.34 22.07 1.31
C LEU A 87 16.63 22.66 2.69
N ARG A 88 15.59 22.97 3.48
CA ARG A 88 15.70 23.50 4.85
C ARG A 88 15.44 22.44 5.92
N LEU A 89 15.02 21.23 5.55
CA LEU A 89 14.73 20.18 6.52
C LEU A 89 16.03 19.68 7.18
N PRO A 90 16.04 19.42 8.49
CA PRO A 90 17.16 18.74 9.14
C PRO A 90 17.38 17.36 8.53
N ARG A 91 18.65 16.92 8.46
CA ARG A 91 19.04 15.58 7.97
C ARG A 91 18.25 14.45 8.63
N LEU A 92 18.03 14.55 9.94
CA LEU A 92 17.23 13.59 10.70
C LEU A 92 15.79 13.45 10.18
N VAL A 93 15.17 14.54 9.69
CA VAL A 93 13.81 14.48 9.13
C VAL A 93 13.82 13.77 7.78
N LEU A 94 14.83 14.01 6.94
CA LEU A 94 14.99 13.31 5.67
C LEU A 94 15.24 11.81 5.89
N ALA A 95 16.09 11.47 6.86
CA ALA A 95 16.34 10.08 7.28
C ALA A 95 15.07 9.43 7.83
N LEU A 96 14.26 10.15 8.61
CA LEU A 96 12.98 9.66 9.11
C LEU A 96 12.00 9.34 7.97
N LEU A 97 11.92 10.19 6.93
CA LEU A 97 11.07 9.93 5.77
C LEU A 97 11.46 8.62 5.07
N LEU A 98 12.76 8.38 4.89
CA LEU A 98 13.27 7.15 4.29
C LEU A 98 13.04 5.94 5.20
N PHE A 99 13.36 6.07 6.49
CA PHE A 99 13.16 5.05 7.52
C PHE A 99 11.71 4.57 7.54
N VAL A 100 10.72 5.48 7.55
CA VAL A 100 9.31 5.11 7.59
C VAL A 100 8.91 4.28 6.38
N GLY A 101 9.41 4.60 5.18
CA GLY A 101 9.14 3.84 3.97
C GLY A 101 9.66 2.39 4.07
N TYR A 102 10.94 2.22 4.40
CA TYR A 102 11.55 0.88 4.55
C TYR A 102 10.96 0.09 5.72
N TYR A 103 10.77 0.74 6.88
CA TYR A 103 10.16 0.11 8.05
C TYR A 103 8.74 -0.36 7.76
N SER A 104 7.90 0.49 7.18
CA SER A 104 6.52 0.12 6.83
C SER A 104 6.47 -1.04 5.85
N PHE A 105 7.38 -1.09 4.88
CA PHE A 105 7.49 -2.20 3.94
C PHE A 105 7.70 -3.56 4.66
N HIS A 106 8.62 -3.64 5.61
CA HIS A 106 8.86 -4.88 6.37
C HIS A 106 7.69 -5.22 7.30
N VAL A 107 7.11 -4.22 7.98
CA VAL A 107 5.93 -4.40 8.84
C VAL A 107 4.76 -4.97 8.03
N GLU A 108 4.49 -4.42 6.84
CA GLU A 108 3.40 -4.88 5.97
C GLU A 108 3.60 -6.29 5.45
N ASN A 109 4.84 -6.66 5.09
CA ASN A 109 5.18 -8.03 4.71
C ASN A 109 4.91 -9.02 5.84
N LEU A 110 5.32 -8.70 7.08
CA LEU A 110 5.06 -9.52 8.26
C LEU A 110 3.57 -9.63 8.56
N LEU A 111 2.83 -8.51 8.56
CA LEU A 111 1.38 -8.50 8.77
C LEU A 111 0.66 -9.31 7.70
N THR A 112 1.12 -9.25 6.45
CA THR A 112 0.57 -10.07 5.36
C THR A 112 0.85 -11.56 5.60
N ALA A 113 2.07 -11.93 5.99
CA ALA A 113 2.39 -13.31 6.34
C ALA A 113 1.53 -13.84 7.49
N PHE A 114 1.29 -13.04 8.54
CA PHE A 114 0.40 -13.41 9.64
C PHE A 114 -1.08 -13.48 9.23
N LEU A 115 -1.52 -12.62 8.31
CA LEU A 115 -2.86 -12.71 7.73
C LEU A 115 -3.06 -14.03 6.97
N LEU A 116 -2.06 -14.44 6.18
CA LEU A 116 -2.05 -15.73 5.49
C LEU A 116 -2.02 -16.90 6.46
N LEU A 117 -1.17 -16.83 7.48
CA LEU A 117 -1.09 -17.85 8.53
C LEU A 117 -2.42 -17.97 9.28
N ASN A 118 -3.11 -16.84 9.50
CA ASN A 118 -4.43 -16.82 10.11
C ASN A 118 -5.48 -17.53 9.24
N ARG A 119 -5.44 -17.36 7.92
CA ARG A 119 -6.32 -18.12 7.01
C ARG A 119 -5.96 -19.60 6.97
N PHE A 120 -4.68 -19.91 6.85
CA PHE A 120 -4.20 -21.29 6.86
C PHE A 120 -4.70 -22.06 8.08
N THR A 121 -4.52 -21.48 9.27
CA THR A 121 -4.95 -22.07 10.54
C THR A 121 -6.47 -22.11 10.71
N SER A 122 -7.22 -21.15 10.15
CA SER A 122 -8.70 -21.22 10.16
C SER A 122 -9.25 -22.38 9.33
N VAL A 123 -8.58 -22.71 8.22
CA VAL A 123 -8.95 -23.86 7.39
C VAL A 123 -8.47 -25.17 8.03
N LEU A 124 -7.24 -25.19 8.55
CA LEU A 124 -6.61 -26.39 9.10
C LEU A 124 -7.23 -26.85 10.44
N ILE A 125 -7.57 -25.90 11.33
CA ILE A 125 -8.00 -26.20 12.71
C ILE A 125 -9.23 -25.36 13.09
N PRO A 126 -10.37 -25.55 12.41
CA PRO A 126 -11.54 -24.67 12.52
C PRO A 126 -12.15 -24.62 13.94
N MET A 127 -11.98 -25.67 14.74
CA MET A 127 -12.54 -25.74 16.10
C MET A 127 -11.78 -24.88 17.12
N ASN A 128 -10.48 -24.67 16.93
CA ASN A 128 -9.61 -24.05 17.93
C ASN A 128 -8.91 -22.77 17.45
N TYR A 129 -8.99 -22.44 16.15
CA TYR A 129 -8.21 -21.33 15.59
C TYR A 129 -8.49 -19.99 16.28
N GLU A 130 -9.76 -19.67 16.57
CA GLU A 130 -10.11 -18.36 17.17
C GLU A 130 -9.54 -18.24 18.59
N LYS A 131 -9.57 -19.32 19.38
CA LYS A 131 -8.96 -19.34 20.72
C LYS A 131 -7.44 -19.20 20.64
N PHE A 132 -6.81 -19.88 19.69
CA PHE A 132 -5.38 -19.77 19.44
C PHE A 132 -5.00 -18.32 19.11
N TRP A 133 -5.62 -17.74 18.07
CA TRP A 133 -5.31 -16.38 17.63
C TRP A 133 -5.65 -15.33 18.66
N ARG A 134 -6.78 -15.42 19.37
CA ARG A 134 -7.11 -14.41 20.38
C ARG A 134 -6.05 -14.34 21.50
N ARG A 135 -5.40 -15.46 21.81
CA ARG A 135 -4.31 -15.52 22.79
C ARG A 135 -2.97 -15.05 22.20
N SER A 136 -2.64 -15.44 20.97
CA SER A 136 -1.33 -15.17 20.35
C SER A 136 -1.26 -13.87 19.55
N LEU A 137 -2.40 -13.26 19.22
CA LEU A 137 -2.48 -12.06 18.37
C LEU A 137 -1.64 -10.88 18.90
N PRO A 138 -1.67 -10.52 20.20
CA PRO A 138 -0.82 -9.43 20.71
C PRO A 138 0.68 -9.69 20.48
N PHE A 139 1.11 -10.95 20.61
CA PHE A 139 2.49 -11.35 20.34
C PHE A 139 2.84 -11.20 18.85
N PHE A 140 1.98 -11.68 17.95
CA PHE A 140 2.21 -11.52 16.50
C PHE A 140 2.23 -10.04 16.09
N LEU A 141 1.33 -9.22 16.64
CA LEU A 141 1.33 -7.77 16.38
C LEU A 141 2.62 -7.12 16.89
N ALA A 142 3.04 -7.42 18.13
CA ALA A 142 4.30 -6.90 18.66
C ALA A 142 5.50 -7.33 17.80
N LEU A 143 5.53 -8.59 17.38
CA LEU A 143 6.58 -9.13 16.51
C LEU A 143 6.62 -8.40 15.15
N SER A 144 5.47 -8.06 14.55
CA SER A 144 5.41 -7.31 13.30
C SER A 144 6.10 -5.95 13.35
N PHE A 145 6.06 -5.27 14.51
CA PHE A 145 6.69 -3.95 14.67
C PHE A 145 8.11 -4.02 15.24
N ILE A 146 8.40 -4.97 16.13
CA ILE A 146 9.73 -5.05 16.76
C ILE A 146 10.75 -5.67 15.80
N LEU A 147 10.38 -6.70 15.04
CA LEU A 147 11.33 -7.45 14.21
C LEU A 147 11.98 -6.61 13.10
N PRO A 148 11.30 -5.66 12.44
CA PRO A 148 11.95 -4.81 11.43
C PRO A 148 12.94 -3.77 11.97
N LEU A 149 12.87 -3.40 13.26
CA LEU A 149 13.66 -2.30 13.82
C LEU A 149 15.18 -2.51 13.70
N PRO A 150 15.78 -3.67 14.05
CA PRO A 150 17.21 -3.87 13.93
C PRO A 150 17.76 -3.65 12.52
N PHE A 151 16.93 -3.87 11.50
CA PHE A 151 17.33 -3.76 10.10
C PHE A 151 17.13 -2.37 9.52
N THR A 152 16.20 -1.59 10.07
CA THR A 152 15.80 -0.29 9.51
C THR A 152 16.26 0.89 10.35
N ALA A 153 16.40 0.73 11.67
CA ALA A 153 16.90 1.78 12.56
C ALA A 153 18.25 2.38 12.14
N PRO A 154 19.22 1.63 11.55
CA PRO A 154 20.46 2.22 11.04
C PRO A 154 20.24 3.37 10.03
N ILE A 155 19.13 3.38 9.28
CA ILE A 155 18.80 4.44 8.31
C ILE A 155 18.70 5.81 8.99
N LEU A 156 18.30 5.88 10.26
CA LEU A 156 18.22 7.14 11.01
C LEU A 156 19.59 7.79 11.25
N GLY A 157 20.68 7.03 11.08
CA GLY A 157 22.05 7.53 11.16
C GLY A 157 22.64 7.99 9.83
N PHE A 158 21.92 7.82 8.70
CA PHE A 158 22.44 8.17 7.39
C PHE A 158 22.55 9.68 7.19
N ASP A 159 23.61 10.10 6.49
CA ASP A 159 23.77 11.50 6.08
C ASP A 159 22.94 11.79 4.81
N MET A 160 21.66 12.02 5.03
CA MET A 160 20.68 12.27 3.96
C MET A 160 20.77 13.68 3.40
N PHE A 161 20.69 13.81 2.08
CA PHE A 161 20.61 15.09 1.38
C PHE A 161 19.58 15.07 0.25
N ILE A 162 19.30 16.26 -0.28
CA ILE A 162 18.41 16.45 -1.42
C ILE A 162 19.26 16.54 -2.68
N HIS A 163 19.12 15.58 -3.58
CA HIS A 163 19.71 15.65 -4.92
C HIS A 163 18.72 16.33 -5.86
N VAL A 164 19.01 17.58 -6.23
CA VAL A 164 18.22 18.34 -7.21
C VAL A 164 18.66 17.91 -8.61
N GLN A 165 17.69 17.55 -9.44
CA GLN A 165 17.91 17.07 -10.80
C GLN A 165 18.29 18.23 -11.74
N SER A 166 18.70 17.88 -12.98
CA SER A 166 19.16 18.84 -13.99
C SER A 166 18.12 19.88 -14.40
N ASP A 167 16.83 19.62 -14.17
CA ASP A 167 15.73 20.56 -14.42
C ASP A 167 15.61 21.66 -13.36
N ASN A 168 16.42 21.62 -12.29
CA ASN A 168 16.40 22.52 -11.14
C ASN A 168 15.06 22.58 -10.39
N VAL A 169 14.16 21.63 -10.64
CA VAL A 169 12.81 21.59 -10.07
C VAL A 169 12.60 20.28 -9.34
N THR A 170 12.86 19.15 -9.98
CA THR A 170 12.67 17.84 -9.38
C THR A 170 13.84 17.45 -8.50
N PHE A 171 13.57 16.62 -7.50
CA PHE A 171 14.57 16.18 -6.55
C PHE A 171 14.29 14.79 -6.00
N THR A 172 15.35 14.15 -5.50
CA THR A 172 15.29 12.87 -4.81
C THR A 172 15.97 12.95 -3.45
N LEU A 173 15.51 12.14 -2.49
CA LEU A 173 16.25 11.91 -1.25
C LEU A 173 17.37 10.93 -1.56
N ASP A 174 18.60 11.29 -1.23
CA ASP A 174 19.78 10.47 -1.49
C ASP A 174 20.62 10.33 -0.22
N ASP A 175 21.30 9.19 -0.09
CA ASP A 175 22.26 8.91 0.97
C ASP A 175 23.68 9.00 0.40
N HIS A 176 24.61 9.61 1.14
CA HIS A 176 26.03 9.53 0.76
C HIS A 176 26.51 8.12 1.09
N LYS A 177 26.26 7.16 0.19
CA LYS A 177 26.66 5.76 0.38
C LYS A 177 28.14 5.69 0.68
N THR A 178 28.49 5.56 1.94
CA THR A 178 29.84 5.15 2.32
C THR A 178 29.95 3.65 2.08
N ALA A 179 31.13 3.17 1.65
CA ALA A 179 31.33 1.78 1.24
C ALA A 179 30.99 0.71 2.30
N ASN A 180 30.71 1.11 3.55
CA ASN A 180 30.40 0.24 4.67
C ASN A 180 28.92 0.31 5.12
N GLU A 181 28.06 1.10 4.46
CA GLU A 181 26.65 1.17 4.83
C GLU A 181 25.88 -0.01 4.22
N ILE A 182 25.21 -0.78 5.09
CA ILE A 182 24.30 -1.86 4.70
C ILE A 182 23.37 -1.30 3.63
N ASN A 183 23.42 -1.89 2.43
CA ASN A 183 22.62 -1.45 1.31
C ASN A 183 21.14 -1.68 1.67
N SER A 184 20.44 -0.64 2.12
CA SER A 184 19.04 -0.71 2.56
C SER A 184 18.13 -1.36 1.51
N SER A 185 18.41 -1.07 0.23
CA SER A 185 17.73 -1.70 -0.92
C SER A 185 18.01 -3.20 -1.06
N GLU A 186 19.22 -3.66 -0.72
CA GLU A 186 19.59 -5.08 -0.72
C GLU A 186 18.81 -5.83 0.35
N PHE A 187 18.82 -5.30 1.57
CA PHE A 187 18.09 -5.92 2.67
C PHE A 187 16.58 -5.96 2.38
N ALA A 188 16.03 -4.87 1.83
CA ALA A 188 14.64 -4.82 1.41
C ALA A 188 14.33 -5.87 0.34
N ALA A 189 15.17 -6.02 -0.69
CA ALA A 189 14.97 -7.04 -1.72
C ALA A 189 15.04 -8.47 -1.17
N TRP A 190 16.04 -8.80 -0.35
CA TRP A 190 16.14 -10.12 0.27
C TRP A 190 14.98 -10.41 1.21
N SER A 191 14.57 -9.42 2.02
CA SER A 191 13.38 -9.53 2.85
C SER A 191 12.12 -9.74 1.99
N ALA A 192 12.00 -9.07 0.85
CA ALA A 192 10.88 -9.23 -0.07
C ALA A 192 10.81 -10.65 -0.63
N ILE A 193 11.95 -11.20 -1.05
CA ILE A 193 12.06 -12.57 -1.55
C ILE A 193 11.68 -13.56 -0.43
N LEU A 194 12.24 -13.40 0.77
CA LEU A 194 11.98 -14.27 1.91
C LEU A 194 10.49 -14.30 2.27
N PHE A 195 9.87 -13.13 2.47
CA PHE A 195 8.45 -13.06 2.78
C PHE A 195 7.58 -13.49 1.61
N GLY A 196 7.99 -13.22 0.37
CA GLY A 196 7.31 -13.70 -0.84
C GLY A 196 7.24 -15.23 -0.87
N VAL A 197 8.35 -15.91 -0.62
CA VAL A 197 8.42 -17.38 -0.55
C VAL A 197 7.57 -17.91 0.60
N ILE A 198 7.69 -17.36 1.81
CA ILE A 198 6.88 -17.78 2.97
C ILE A 198 5.39 -17.62 2.66
N CYS A 199 4.98 -16.48 2.13
CA CYS A 199 3.58 -16.20 1.78
C CYS A 199 3.06 -17.14 0.69
N LEU A 200 3.88 -17.44 -0.32
CA LEU A 200 3.54 -18.39 -1.38
C LEU A 200 3.30 -19.79 -0.79
N LEU A 201 4.21 -20.28 0.04
CA LEU A 201 4.10 -21.59 0.68
C LEU A 201 2.86 -21.70 1.56
N ILE A 202 2.56 -20.68 2.38
CA ILE A 202 1.36 -20.65 3.22
C ILE A 202 0.09 -20.64 2.36
N ASN A 203 0.05 -19.88 1.26
CA ASN A 203 -1.09 -19.85 0.35
C ASN A 203 -1.31 -21.21 -0.35
N LEU A 204 -0.24 -21.83 -0.86
CA LEU A 204 -0.32 -23.15 -1.48
C LEU A 204 -0.80 -24.20 -0.48
N ALA A 205 -0.26 -24.18 0.75
CA ALA A 205 -0.72 -25.05 1.83
C ALA A 205 -2.20 -24.81 2.17
N THR A 206 -2.63 -23.55 2.24
CA THR A 206 -4.04 -23.18 2.50
C THR A 206 -4.96 -23.71 1.42
N LEU A 207 -4.61 -23.53 0.14
CA LEU A 207 -5.41 -24.02 -1.00
C LEU A 207 -5.46 -25.55 -1.03
N PHE A 208 -4.35 -26.21 -0.73
CA PHE A 208 -4.26 -27.67 -0.65
C PHE A 208 -5.15 -28.22 0.47
N VAL A 209 -5.00 -27.71 1.69
CA VAL A 209 -5.83 -28.11 2.84
C VAL A 209 -7.31 -27.81 2.58
N TYR A 210 -7.62 -26.64 2.02
CA TYR A 210 -9.00 -26.26 1.66
C TYR A 210 -9.63 -27.28 0.68
N LYS A 211 -8.88 -27.71 -0.33
CA LYS A 211 -9.35 -28.74 -1.29
C LYS A 211 -9.57 -30.09 -0.59
N LEU A 212 -8.66 -30.53 0.26
CA LEU A 212 -8.77 -31.78 1.01
C LEU A 212 -9.99 -31.77 1.95
N CYS A 213 -10.13 -30.73 2.78
CA CYS A 213 -11.24 -30.61 3.72
C CYS A 213 -12.59 -30.53 3.02
N ARG A 214 -12.66 -29.85 1.87
CA ARG A 214 -13.90 -29.76 1.09
C ARG A 214 -14.32 -31.12 0.51
N CYS A 215 -13.38 -31.95 0.08
CA CYS A 215 -13.67 -33.31 -0.36
C CYS A 215 -14.22 -34.18 0.77
N GLN A 216 -13.74 -33.98 2.00
CA GLN A 216 -14.20 -34.76 3.16
C GLN A 216 -15.55 -34.29 3.71
N ASN A 217 -15.82 -32.99 3.69
CA ASN A 217 -16.99 -32.39 4.34
C ASN A 217 -18.12 -31.99 3.38
N ALA A 218 -18.14 -32.56 2.16
CA ALA A 218 -19.05 -32.17 1.07
C ALA A 218 -20.55 -32.25 1.41
N GLY A 219 -20.95 -32.90 2.51
CA GLY A 219 -22.35 -33.02 2.95
C GLY A 219 -22.72 -32.34 4.27
N LEU A 220 -21.78 -31.75 5.02
CA LEU A 220 -22.03 -31.32 6.42
C LEU A 220 -21.92 -29.81 6.66
N GLN A 221 -21.37 -29.04 5.73
CA GLN A 221 -21.07 -27.63 5.96
C GLN A 221 -22.20 -26.70 5.49
N ASN A 222 -22.56 -25.70 6.30
CA ASN A 222 -23.51 -24.66 5.92
C ASN A 222 -22.95 -23.82 4.75
N ASP A 223 -23.69 -23.78 3.63
CA ASP A 223 -23.34 -23.05 2.40
C ASP A 223 -22.94 -21.60 2.62
N ALA A 224 -23.59 -20.92 3.58
CA ALA A 224 -23.30 -19.51 3.87
C ALA A 224 -21.90 -19.32 4.47
N SER A 225 -21.50 -20.17 5.41
CA SER A 225 -20.18 -20.11 6.04
C SER A 225 -19.08 -20.42 5.04
N SER A 226 -19.28 -21.47 4.22
CA SER A 226 -18.32 -21.86 3.17
C SER A 226 -18.10 -20.73 2.15
N LYS A 227 -19.16 -20.01 1.79
CA LYS A 227 -19.07 -18.88 0.85
C LYS A 227 -18.27 -17.71 1.42
N ILE A 228 -18.43 -17.39 2.70
CA ILE A 228 -17.67 -16.32 3.37
C ILE A 228 -16.20 -16.71 3.46
N GLU A 229 -15.91 -17.94 3.90
CA GLU A 229 -14.55 -18.46 4.01
C GLU A 229 -13.82 -18.41 2.66
N ARG A 230 -14.46 -18.90 1.59
CA ARG A 230 -13.92 -18.84 0.23
C ARG A 230 -13.57 -17.41 -0.20
N LYS A 231 -14.46 -16.45 0.07
CA LYS A 231 -14.22 -15.04 -0.28
C LYS A 231 -13.03 -14.46 0.48
N MET A 232 -12.90 -14.77 1.76
CA MET A 232 -11.78 -14.30 2.58
C MET A 232 -10.45 -14.95 2.15
N THR A 233 -10.45 -16.23 1.76
CA THR A 233 -9.27 -16.89 1.20
C THR A 233 -8.86 -16.27 -0.14
N ILE A 234 -9.83 -15.96 -1.00
CA ILE A 234 -9.56 -15.25 -2.27
C ILE A 234 -8.95 -13.87 -1.98
N TYR A 235 -9.53 -13.11 -1.05
CA TYR A 235 -8.99 -11.82 -0.62
C TYR A 235 -7.51 -11.91 -0.22
N THR A 236 -7.14 -12.91 0.59
CA THR A 236 -5.75 -13.04 1.04
C THR A 236 -4.80 -13.51 -0.05
N VAL A 237 -5.24 -14.37 -0.97
CA VAL A 237 -4.44 -14.78 -2.14
C VAL A 237 -4.13 -13.58 -3.03
N PHE A 238 -5.11 -12.74 -3.33
CA PHE A 238 -4.88 -11.54 -4.12
C PHE A 238 -4.08 -10.47 -3.37
N THR A 239 -4.25 -10.34 -2.05
CA THR A 239 -3.39 -9.48 -1.24
C THR A 239 -1.93 -9.92 -1.34
N PHE A 240 -1.67 -11.23 -1.34
CA PHE A 240 -0.34 -11.78 -1.63
C PHE A 240 0.13 -11.45 -3.04
N PHE A 241 -0.71 -11.53 -4.07
CA PHE A 241 -0.31 -11.11 -5.42
C PHE A 241 0.16 -9.65 -5.47
N GLY A 242 -0.50 -8.74 -4.72
CA GLY A 242 -0.01 -7.36 -4.55
C GLY A 242 1.41 -7.32 -3.97
N GLN A 243 1.66 -8.06 -2.90
CA GLN A 243 3.00 -8.16 -2.31
C GLN A 243 4.03 -8.81 -3.23
N LEU A 244 3.63 -9.81 -4.03
CA LEU A 244 4.51 -10.45 -5.01
C LEU A 244 4.94 -9.46 -6.10
N ILE A 245 4.01 -8.66 -6.61
CA ILE A 245 4.33 -7.59 -7.58
C ILE A 245 5.33 -6.61 -6.96
N PHE A 246 5.11 -6.20 -5.71
CA PHE A 246 6.01 -5.28 -5.03
C PHE A 246 7.38 -5.91 -4.72
N ALA A 247 7.43 -7.20 -4.37
CA ALA A 247 8.68 -7.92 -4.14
C ALA A 247 9.51 -8.03 -5.42
N ILE A 248 8.88 -8.39 -6.54
CA ILE A 248 9.53 -8.40 -7.86
C ILE A 248 10.09 -7.01 -8.17
N PHE A 249 9.29 -5.96 -7.94
CA PHE A 249 9.72 -4.59 -8.12
C PHE A 249 10.94 -4.23 -7.25
N MET A 250 10.96 -4.60 -5.98
CA MET A 250 12.11 -4.35 -5.09
C MET A 250 13.37 -5.09 -5.53
N VAL A 251 13.24 -6.28 -6.12
CA VAL A 251 14.39 -6.99 -6.73
C VAL A 251 14.93 -6.21 -7.94
N PHE A 252 14.05 -5.69 -8.81
CA PHE A 252 14.49 -4.84 -9.92
C PHE A 252 15.19 -3.57 -9.42
N VAL A 253 14.63 -2.89 -8.43
CA VAL A 253 15.26 -1.72 -7.79
C VAL A 253 16.65 -2.10 -7.27
N TYR A 254 16.77 -3.19 -6.51
CA TYR A 254 18.06 -3.63 -5.99
C TYR A 254 19.07 -3.91 -7.10
N VAL A 255 18.69 -4.67 -8.14
CA VAL A 255 19.59 -4.99 -9.26
C VAL A 255 20.11 -3.73 -9.94
N THR A 256 19.25 -2.72 -10.13
CA THR A 256 19.64 -1.41 -10.73
C THR A 256 20.28 -0.42 -9.76
N ALA A 257 20.05 -0.54 -8.45
CA ALA A 257 20.59 0.37 -7.43
C ALA A 257 21.87 -0.15 -6.78
N SER A 258 22.17 -1.43 -6.99
CA SER A 258 23.37 -2.08 -6.50
C SER A 258 24.60 -1.42 -7.10
N ASN A 259 25.60 -1.15 -6.26
CA ASN A 259 26.88 -0.61 -6.69
C ASN A 259 27.97 -1.51 -6.11
N PHE A 260 28.81 -2.05 -6.97
CA PHE A 260 30.03 -2.78 -6.61
C PHE A 260 31.21 -2.07 -7.25
N PHE A 261 32.29 -1.96 -6.49
CA PHE A 261 33.54 -1.44 -7.00
C PHE A 261 34.38 -2.63 -7.51
N ASP A 262 34.96 -2.52 -8.70
CA ASP A 262 35.97 -3.50 -9.15
C ASP A 262 37.32 -3.28 -8.42
N GLU A 263 38.32 -4.12 -8.72
CA GLU A 263 39.67 -4.00 -8.17
C GLU A 263 40.35 -2.66 -8.50
N GLN A 264 39.86 -1.94 -9.50
CA GLN A 264 40.32 -0.62 -9.92
C GLN A 264 39.46 0.52 -9.33
N ASN A 265 38.55 0.20 -8.42
CA ASN A 265 37.61 1.13 -7.80
C ASN A 265 36.62 1.79 -8.80
N ASN A 266 36.38 1.16 -9.96
CA ASN A 266 35.32 1.53 -10.89
C ASN A 266 33.99 0.99 -10.37
N ARG A 267 32.99 1.87 -10.33
CA ARG A 267 31.62 1.55 -9.89
C ARG A 267 30.85 0.84 -11.01
N TYR A 268 30.33 -0.35 -10.73
CA TYR A 268 29.41 -1.10 -11.58
C TYR A 268 28.16 -1.48 -10.81
N SER A 269 27.01 -1.55 -11.47
CA SER A 269 25.85 -2.26 -10.93
C SER A 269 25.79 -3.72 -11.38
N TYR A 270 24.98 -4.55 -10.71
CA TYR A 270 24.69 -5.90 -11.20
C TYR A 270 24.06 -5.88 -12.59
N ALA A 271 23.15 -4.94 -12.86
CA ALA A 271 22.56 -4.76 -14.19
C ALA A 271 23.63 -4.46 -15.24
N GLN A 272 24.57 -3.56 -14.94
CA GLN A 272 25.69 -3.23 -15.82
C GLN A 272 26.52 -4.47 -16.16
N LYS A 273 26.89 -5.25 -15.14
CA LYS A 273 27.70 -6.46 -15.30
C LYS A 273 26.96 -7.58 -16.02
N TRP A 274 25.69 -7.82 -15.71
CA TRP A 274 24.91 -8.94 -16.26
C TRP A 274 24.40 -8.67 -17.66
N LEU A 275 24.02 -7.42 -17.96
CA LEU A 275 23.44 -7.04 -19.24
C LEU A 275 24.49 -6.44 -20.20
N ASN A 276 25.71 -6.21 -19.72
CA ASN A 276 26.80 -5.57 -20.47
C ASN A 276 26.37 -4.22 -21.06
N ILE A 277 25.78 -3.36 -20.22
CA ILE A 277 25.28 -2.03 -20.58
C ILE A 277 26.23 -0.93 -20.11
N SER A 278 26.10 0.29 -20.63
CA SER A 278 26.88 1.44 -20.13
C SER A 278 26.32 1.94 -18.79
N LEU A 279 27.11 2.73 -18.06
CA LEU A 279 26.68 3.38 -16.82
C LEU A 279 25.46 4.30 -17.04
N GLU A 280 25.47 5.07 -18.13
CA GLU A 280 24.34 5.94 -18.50
C GLU A 280 23.04 5.15 -18.74
N MET A 281 23.14 3.98 -19.39
CA MET A 281 21.98 3.10 -19.58
C MET A 281 21.48 2.51 -18.27
N ASP A 282 22.37 2.23 -17.33
CA ASP A 282 22.01 1.72 -16.00
C ASP A 282 21.31 2.79 -15.16
N ASP A 283 21.84 4.03 -15.13
CA ASP A 283 21.20 5.17 -14.48
C ASP A 283 19.80 5.42 -15.04
N LEU A 284 19.65 5.31 -16.38
CA LEU A 284 18.35 5.40 -17.06
C LEU A 284 17.38 4.31 -16.59
N LEU A 285 17.84 3.06 -16.47
CA LEU A 285 17.04 1.93 -15.98
C LEU A 285 16.64 2.12 -14.53
N PHE A 286 17.56 2.55 -13.68
CA PHE A 286 17.30 2.84 -12.28
C PHE A 286 16.23 3.94 -12.12
N ILE A 287 16.36 5.06 -12.85
CA ILE A 287 15.38 6.14 -12.84
C ILE A 287 14.03 5.67 -13.36
N ALA A 288 14.01 4.94 -14.48
CA ALA A 288 12.78 4.38 -15.05
C ALA A 288 12.06 3.48 -14.05
N ASN A 289 12.79 2.61 -13.34
CA ASN A 289 12.28 1.73 -12.31
C ASN A 289 11.73 2.50 -11.11
N ILE A 290 12.52 3.42 -10.53
CA ILE A 290 12.08 4.20 -9.36
C ILE A 290 10.86 5.06 -9.71
N ASN A 291 10.75 5.57 -10.94
CA ASN A 291 9.55 6.30 -11.37
C ASN A 291 8.28 5.43 -11.34
N GLN A 292 8.38 4.10 -11.44
CA GLN A 292 7.23 3.20 -11.30
C GLN A 292 6.85 2.94 -9.83
N TYR A 293 7.73 3.22 -8.87
CA TYR A 293 7.50 2.91 -7.45
C TYR A 293 6.13 3.38 -6.93
N PRO A 294 5.67 4.64 -7.18
CA PRO A 294 4.44 5.13 -6.57
C PRO A 294 3.21 4.29 -6.90
N TRP A 295 3.00 3.96 -8.18
CA TRP A 295 1.80 3.19 -8.57
C TRP A 295 1.93 1.71 -8.20
N VAL A 296 3.14 1.14 -8.25
CA VAL A 296 3.38 -0.25 -7.81
C VAL A 296 3.09 -0.40 -6.32
N SER A 297 3.63 0.51 -5.51
CA SER A 297 3.38 0.58 -4.08
C SER A 297 1.89 0.77 -3.79
N ASP A 298 1.22 1.70 -4.46
CA ASP A 298 -0.21 1.97 -4.26
C ASP A 298 -1.08 0.78 -4.62
N MET A 299 -0.77 0.11 -5.73
CA MET A 299 -1.47 -1.09 -6.16
C MET A 299 -1.38 -2.19 -5.11
N ALA A 300 -0.17 -2.45 -4.62
CA ALA A 300 0.13 -3.54 -3.69
C ALA A 300 -0.41 -3.30 -2.26
N THR A 301 -0.27 -2.07 -1.76
CA THR A 301 -0.48 -1.75 -0.34
C THR A 301 -1.89 -1.23 -0.06
N VAL A 302 -2.49 -0.48 -0.99
CA VAL A 302 -3.77 0.21 -0.76
C VAL A 302 -4.85 -0.29 -1.72
N ALA A 303 -4.61 -0.31 -3.02
CA ALA A 303 -5.66 -0.57 -4.01
C ALA A 303 -6.21 -1.99 -3.96
N ILE A 304 -5.36 -2.99 -4.15
CA ILE A 304 -5.77 -4.40 -4.12
C ILE A 304 -6.45 -4.73 -2.77
N PRO A 305 -5.88 -4.40 -1.60
CA PRO A 305 -6.52 -4.68 -0.32
C PRO A 305 -7.87 -3.99 -0.13
N ALA A 306 -8.00 -2.70 -0.44
CA ALA A 306 -9.26 -1.97 -0.22
C ALA A 306 -10.39 -2.54 -1.08
N TRP A 307 -10.17 -2.64 -2.40
CA TRP A 307 -11.21 -3.09 -3.33
C TRP A 307 -11.65 -4.53 -3.06
N LEU A 308 -10.71 -5.40 -2.66
CA LEU A 308 -11.03 -6.79 -2.37
C LEU A 308 -11.66 -6.98 -1.00
N LEU A 309 -11.34 -6.15 -0.01
CA LEU A 309 -12.00 -6.20 1.29
C LEU A 309 -13.48 -5.87 1.13
N LEU A 310 -13.80 -4.82 0.35
CA LEU A 310 -15.16 -4.44 -0.02
C LEU A 310 -15.88 -5.60 -0.70
N TRP A 311 -15.22 -6.28 -1.65
CA TRP A 311 -15.78 -7.41 -2.41
C TRP A 311 -15.95 -8.68 -1.56
N ALA A 312 -15.02 -8.95 -0.64
CA ALA A 312 -15.06 -10.16 0.18
C ALA A 312 -16.11 -10.06 1.29
N SER A 313 -16.24 -8.90 1.93
CA SER A 313 -17.11 -8.72 3.10
C SER A 313 -18.54 -8.30 2.72
N SER A 314 -19.48 -9.25 2.72
CA SER A 314 -20.91 -8.93 2.52
C SER A 314 -21.46 -8.00 3.60
N LYS A 315 -21.06 -8.21 4.86
CA LYS A 315 -21.53 -7.39 5.97
C LYS A 315 -21.05 -5.95 5.86
N MET A 316 -19.82 -5.73 5.39
CA MET A 316 -19.31 -4.38 5.12
C MET A 316 -20.13 -3.67 4.05
N ARG A 317 -20.44 -4.34 2.93
CA ARG A 317 -21.30 -3.76 1.88
C ARG A 317 -22.70 -3.45 2.38
N GLU A 318 -23.29 -4.33 3.20
CA GLU A 318 -24.60 -4.11 3.80
C GLU A 318 -24.61 -2.84 4.66
N ILE A 319 -23.63 -2.70 5.56
CA ILE A 319 -23.52 -1.51 6.44
C ILE A 319 -23.26 -0.24 5.61
N LEU A 320 -22.41 -0.31 4.59
CA LEU A 320 -22.13 0.82 3.70
C LEU A 320 -23.37 1.24 2.90
N ALA A 321 -24.10 0.27 2.34
CA ALA A 321 -25.34 0.53 1.62
C ALA A 321 -26.41 1.15 2.53
N GLU A 322 -26.55 0.65 3.76
CA GLU A 322 -27.46 1.22 4.75
C GLU A 322 -27.11 2.68 5.09
N LYS A 323 -25.83 2.97 5.35
CA LYS A 323 -25.35 4.33 5.63
C LYS A 323 -25.56 5.26 4.42
N PHE A 324 -25.28 4.78 3.21
CA PHE A 324 -25.46 5.55 1.99
C PHE A 324 -26.94 5.86 1.71
N ASN A 325 -27.82 4.89 1.94
CA ASN A 325 -29.27 5.07 1.80
C ASN A 325 -29.81 6.08 2.82
N LYS A 326 -29.35 6.02 4.08
CA LYS A 326 -29.69 7.00 5.13
C LYS A 326 -29.20 8.41 4.77
N LEU A 327 -27.98 8.55 4.25
CA LEU A 327 -27.47 9.85 3.81
C LEU A 327 -28.29 10.41 2.65
N THR A 328 -28.62 9.57 1.67
CA THR A 328 -29.41 9.96 0.50
C THR A 328 -30.84 10.37 0.90
N SER A 329 -31.46 9.69 1.86
CA SER A 329 -32.79 10.06 2.35
C SER A 329 -32.77 11.39 3.11
N HIS A 330 -31.74 11.66 3.92
CA HIS A 330 -31.57 12.95 4.59
C HIS A 330 -31.36 14.10 3.61
N LEU A 331 -30.52 13.92 2.58
CA LEU A 331 -30.31 14.95 1.54
C LEU A 331 -31.60 15.23 0.74
N LYS A 332 -32.41 14.20 0.45
CA LYS A 332 -33.73 14.38 -0.19
C LYS A 332 -34.69 15.16 0.72
N GLN A 333 -34.76 14.86 2.01
CA GLN A 333 -35.60 15.58 2.97
C GLN A 333 -35.18 17.05 3.11
N GLN A 334 -33.89 17.35 3.18
CA GLN A 334 -33.36 18.73 3.23
C GLN A 334 -33.68 19.53 1.96
N ASN A 335 -33.57 18.92 0.78
CA ASN A 335 -33.94 19.56 -0.48
C ASN A 335 -35.45 19.85 -0.58
N ILE A 336 -36.31 18.94 -0.11
CA ILE A 336 -37.76 19.19 -0.09
C ILE A 336 -38.08 20.34 0.88
N GLY A 337 -37.47 20.37 2.06
CA GLY A 337 -37.65 21.46 3.03
C GLY A 337 -37.24 22.83 2.49
N SER A 338 -36.09 22.92 1.81
CA SER A 338 -35.62 24.18 1.22
C SER A 338 -36.52 24.69 0.10
N ILE A 339 -37.10 23.80 -0.71
CA ILE A 339 -38.08 24.13 -1.76
C ILE A 339 -39.39 24.65 -1.13
N GLN A 340 -39.88 24.02 -0.06
CA GLN A 340 -41.09 24.49 0.62
C GLN A 340 -40.92 25.85 1.29
N LEU A 341 -39.77 26.09 1.93
CA LEU A 341 -39.41 27.40 2.50
C LEU A 341 -39.37 28.51 1.44
N LYS A 342 -38.80 28.24 0.26
CA LYS A 342 -38.82 29.20 -0.87
C LYS A 342 -40.25 29.48 -1.36
N LYS A 343 -41.09 28.45 -1.48
CA LYS A 343 -42.52 28.62 -1.85
C LYS A 343 -43.29 29.42 -0.82
N SER A 344 -43.04 29.21 0.48
CA SER A 344 -43.66 29.97 1.57
C SER A 344 -43.26 31.45 1.53
N LYS A 345 -41.96 31.76 1.38
CA LYS A 345 -41.48 33.16 1.25
C LYS A 345 -42.08 33.88 0.05
N ASN A 346 -42.20 33.22 -1.10
CA ASN A 346 -42.83 33.82 -2.29
C ASN A 346 -44.34 34.04 -2.13
N LYS A 347 -45.01 33.31 -1.24
CA LYS A 347 -46.45 33.49 -0.97
C LYS A 347 -46.73 34.63 0.03
N VAL A 348 -45.72 35.06 0.80
CA VAL A 348 -45.83 36.10 1.85
C VAL A 348 -45.30 37.47 1.39
N GLN A 349 -45.05 37.67 0.09
CA GLN A 349 -44.96 39.01 -0.51
C GLN A 349 -46.31 39.37 -1.16
N PRO A 350 -47.31 39.83 -0.39
CA PRO A 350 -48.48 40.47 -0.97
C PRO A 350 -48.06 41.81 -1.59
N ALA A 351 -48.45 42.00 -2.84
CA ALA A 351 -48.64 43.24 -3.58
C ALA A 351 -48.52 44.54 -2.75
N ALA A 352 -47.30 45.00 -2.51
CA ALA A 352 -47.01 46.37 -2.07
C ALA A 352 -46.42 47.16 -3.26
N LYS A 353 -47.24 47.33 -4.31
CA LYS A 353 -47.05 48.20 -5.49
C LYS A 353 -48.45 48.40 -6.10
N ASN A 354 -49.00 49.57 -6.38
CA ASN A 354 -48.58 50.97 -6.30
C ASN A 354 -49.89 51.77 -6.12
N VAL A 355 -49.94 52.68 -5.15
CA VAL A 355 -50.89 53.80 -5.13
C VAL A 355 -50.04 55.07 -5.14
N VAL A 356 -49.68 55.51 -6.34
CA VAL A 356 -49.14 56.84 -6.66
C VAL A 356 -49.66 57.07 -8.08
N GLY A 357 -50.40 58.10 -8.44
CA GLY A 357 -51.00 59.25 -7.77
C GLY A 357 -51.75 59.97 -8.88
#